data_AF-A0A0R2DYJ2-F1
#
_entry.id   AF-A0A0R2DYJ2-F1
#
_cell.length_a   1.000
_cell.length_b   1.000
_cell.length_c   1.000
_cell.angle_alpha   90.00
_cell.angle_beta   90.00
_cell.angle_gamma   90.00
#
_symmetry.space_group_name_H-M   'P 1'
#
loop_
_entity.id
_entity.type
_entity.pdbx_description
1 polymer ?
#
loop_
_entity_poly.entity_id
_entity_poly.type
_entity_poly.pdbx_seq_one_letter_code
_entity_poly.pdbx_strand_id
1 'polypeptide(L)'
;MEAKKSLPKLRAVFFTGGECFILRKILYDSIALATKMKLSTRCVSNASWATSSKNAYKKLLPARQAGLKEINFSTGDNHQRFVPFKNVVNASIEAAKLGIATVIVLEGAANAKFKMEDLLNDQRLKDFNKHADNPVKIIQDVWIPFHKDSDVKQEKSVILSKDKVDSFTGCDSMFANLGLDPYNKVVSCCGLTMEAIPEMKMGAYEYGNLKKLVRDQYNDFLKIWIWTDGPEKILYYASLFDESFEYPNNITHRCQACALIFSDKKVQRILKENWEKIFDDVMLRYNIKVSDYNKEIQMVGNAL
;
A
#
# COMPACT_ATOMS: atom_id res chain seq x y z
N MET A 1 8.22 0.62 19.84
CA MET A 1 8.82 1.64 20.76
C MET A 1 9.84 2.49 20.04
N GLU A 2 10.93 1.92 19.51
CA GLU A 2 11.97 2.67 18.81
C GLU A 2 11.42 3.54 17.68
N ALA A 3 10.56 2.99 16.81
CA ALA A 3 9.96 3.74 15.71
C ALA A 3 9.31 5.05 16.16
N LYS A 4 8.56 5.05 17.28
CA LYS A 4 7.94 6.29 17.80
C LYS A 4 8.96 7.32 18.29
N LYS A 5 10.09 6.86 18.84
CA LYS A 5 11.19 7.73 19.30
C LYS A 5 12.00 8.28 18.13
N SER A 6 12.30 7.42 17.14
CA SER A 6 13.15 7.74 16.00
C SER A 6 12.41 8.52 14.90
N LEU A 7 11.08 8.37 14.81
CA LEU A 7 10.22 8.97 13.81
C LEU A 7 9.13 9.81 14.51
N PRO A 8 9.41 11.08 14.87
CA PRO A 8 8.47 11.91 15.62
C PRO A 8 7.12 12.11 14.91
N LYS A 9 7.15 12.14 13.57
CA LYS A 9 5.97 12.26 12.71
C LYS A 9 5.21 10.94 12.49
N LEU A 10 5.59 9.84 13.15
CA LEU A 10 4.85 8.57 13.07
C LEU A 10 3.44 8.74 13.67
N ARG A 11 2.43 8.52 12.82
CA ARG A 11 0.99 8.70 13.15
C ARG A 11 0.21 7.39 13.24
N ALA A 12 0.67 6.34 12.55
CA ALA A 12 -0.08 5.09 12.49
C ALA A 12 0.82 3.85 12.38
N VAL A 13 0.27 2.69 12.73
CA VAL A 13 0.87 1.36 12.55
C VAL A 13 -0.16 0.46 11.90
N PHE A 14 0.21 -0.15 10.78
CA PHE A 14 -0.67 -1.04 10.03
C PHE A 14 -0.14 -2.48 10.13
N PHE A 15 -1.02 -3.40 10.50
CA PHE A 15 -0.73 -4.82 10.61
C PHE A 15 -1.26 -5.54 9.36
N THR A 16 -0.34 -6.10 8.59
CA THR A 16 -0.63 -6.74 7.29
C THR A 16 0.30 -7.94 7.09
N GLY A 17 0.50 -8.39 5.84
CA GLY A 17 1.27 -9.57 5.45
C GLY A 17 0.39 -10.52 4.64
N GLY A 18 0.41 -11.80 4.98
CA GLY A 18 -0.59 -12.76 4.49
C GLY A 18 -1.90 -12.64 5.25
N GLU A 19 -1.91 -13.02 6.53
CA GLU A 19 -3.07 -12.91 7.41
C GLU A 19 -2.62 -12.62 8.86
N CYS A 20 -2.74 -11.37 9.28
CA CYS A 20 -2.19 -10.90 10.56
C CYS A 20 -2.90 -11.55 11.77
N PHE A 21 -4.16 -11.96 11.67
CA PHE A 21 -4.90 -12.56 12.79
C PHE A 21 -4.45 -14.00 13.14
N ILE A 22 -3.54 -14.60 12.37
CA ILE A 22 -2.87 -15.86 12.73
C ILE A 22 -2.03 -15.68 14.00
N LEU A 23 -1.45 -14.49 14.21
CA LEU A 23 -0.58 -14.18 15.36
C LEU A 23 -1.32 -14.06 16.70
N ARG A 24 -2.67 -13.98 16.67
CA ARG A 24 -3.54 -13.98 17.87
C ARG A 24 -3.08 -12.98 18.94
N LYS A 25 -2.63 -13.46 20.10
CA LYS A 25 -2.22 -12.64 21.25
C LYS A 25 -1.13 -11.64 20.87
N ILE A 26 -0.15 -12.03 20.04
CA ILE A 26 0.94 -11.16 19.61
C ILE A 26 0.39 -9.96 18.82
N LEU A 27 -0.59 -10.18 17.94
CA LEU A 27 -1.26 -9.09 17.23
C LEU A 27 -1.97 -8.15 18.19
N TYR A 28 -2.76 -8.68 19.13
CA TYR A 28 -3.52 -7.85 20.06
C TYR A 28 -2.63 -7.06 21.01
N ASP A 29 -1.57 -7.66 21.55
CA ASP A 29 -0.58 -6.97 22.37
C ASP A 29 0.12 -5.86 21.58
N SER A 30 0.40 -6.09 20.29
CA SER A 30 1.02 -5.10 19.41
C SER A 30 0.08 -3.93 19.09
N ILE A 31 -1.21 -4.20 18.86
CA ILE A 31 -2.24 -3.17 18.70
C ILE A 31 -2.34 -2.35 19.99
N ALA A 32 -2.43 -2.99 21.16
CA ALA A 32 -2.50 -2.32 22.46
C ALA A 32 -1.28 -1.42 22.70
N LEU A 33 -0.09 -1.89 22.33
CA LEU A 33 1.14 -1.10 22.43
C LEU A 33 1.11 0.15 21.52
N ALA A 34 0.67 0.00 20.27
CA ALA A 34 0.53 1.12 19.33
C ALA A 34 -0.53 2.13 19.81
N THR A 35 -1.67 1.65 20.30
CA THR A 35 -2.73 2.47 20.89
C THR A 35 -2.23 3.26 22.10
N LYS A 36 -1.48 2.62 23.01
CA LYS A 36 -0.87 3.29 24.18
C LYS A 36 0.08 4.42 23.77
N MET A 37 0.70 4.31 22.59
CA MET A 37 1.56 5.35 21.99
C MET A 37 0.78 6.41 21.21
N LYS A 38 -0.56 6.42 21.30
CA LYS A 38 -1.47 7.32 20.57
C LYS A 38 -1.35 7.21 19.05
N LEU A 39 -0.93 6.05 18.55
CA LEU A 39 -0.88 5.78 17.11
C LEU A 39 -2.24 5.28 16.64
N SER A 40 -2.63 5.66 15.42
CA SER A 40 -3.74 5.00 14.75
C SER A 40 -3.35 3.58 14.36
N THR A 41 -4.29 2.64 14.42
CA THR A 41 -4.01 1.23 14.14
C THR A 41 -4.98 0.71 13.08
N ARG A 42 -4.43 0.02 12.07
CA ARG A 42 -5.20 -0.64 11.01
C ARG A 42 -4.77 -2.10 10.90
N CYS A 43 -5.72 -2.99 10.61
CA CYS A 43 -5.40 -4.34 10.11
C CYS A 43 -5.81 -4.47 8.65
N VAL A 44 -5.05 -5.25 7.88
CA VAL A 44 -5.46 -5.75 6.56
C VAL A 44 -5.60 -7.27 6.67
N SER A 45 -6.74 -7.80 6.26
CA SER A 45 -7.13 -9.21 6.52
C SER A 45 -7.90 -9.79 5.34
N ASN A 46 -7.74 -11.08 5.08
CA ASN A 46 -8.54 -11.80 4.06
C ASN A 46 -9.86 -12.32 4.63
N ALA A 47 -10.08 -12.20 5.94
CA ALA A 47 -11.30 -12.63 6.64
C ALA A 47 -11.57 -14.15 6.63
N SER A 48 -10.58 -14.98 6.32
CA SER A 48 -10.68 -16.45 6.31
C SER A 48 -11.32 -17.05 7.58
N TRP A 49 -11.08 -16.42 8.73
CA TRP A 49 -11.60 -16.83 10.05
C TRP A 49 -13.08 -16.51 10.30
N ALA A 50 -13.71 -15.65 9.49
CA ALA A 50 -15.08 -15.15 9.69
C ALA A 50 -16.14 -16.08 9.09
N THR A 51 -16.03 -17.39 9.32
CA THR A 51 -16.96 -18.39 8.76
C THR A 51 -18.41 -18.25 9.27
N SER A 52 -18.60 -17.50 10.34
CA SER A 52 -19.90 -17.06 10.87
C SER A 52 -19.74 -15.70 11.57
N SER A 53 -20.86 -14.98 11.78
CA SER A 53 -20.88 -13.76 12.60
C SER A 53 -20.29 -14.00 14.01
N LYS A 54 -20.63 -15.13 14.67
CA LYS A 54 -20.07 -15.50 15.98
C LYS A 54 -18.53 -15.65 15.95
N ASN A 55 -17.99 -16.31 14.93
CA ASN A 55 -16.55 -16.47 14.78
C ASN A 55 -15.89 -15.13 14.48
N ALA A 56 -16.56 -14.28 13.69
CA ALA A 56 -16.05 -12.97 13.38
C ALA A 56 -15.94 -12.09 14.63
N TYR A 57 -17.03 -12.01 15.40
CA TYR A 57 -17.09 -11.31 16.68
C TYR A 57 -16.01 -11.78 17.65
N LYS A 58 -15.87 -13.10 17.83
CA LYS A 58 -14.86 -13.68 18.75
C LYS A 58 -13.43 -13.26 18.40
N LYS A 59 -13.12 -13.10 17.11
CA LYS A 59 -11.80 -12.71 16.62
C LYS A 59 -11.57 -11.19 16.70
N LEU A 60 -12.60 -10.40 16.44
CA LEU A 60 -12.54 -8.94 16.38
C LEU A 60 -12.66 -8.26 17.73
N LEU A 61 -13.43 -8.82 18.67
CA LEU A 61 -13.63 -8.21 19.99
C LEU A 61 -12.30 -7.96 20.73
N PRO A 62 -11.34 -8.91 20.81
CA PRO A 62 -10.05 -8.64 21.44
C PRO A 62 -9.24 -7.56 20.69
N ALA A 63 -9.33 -7.52 19.35
CA ALA A 63 -8.65 -6.48 18.57
C ALA A 63 -9.24 -5.09 18.85
N ARG A 64 -10.56 -4.98 18.93
CA ARG A 64 -11.25 -3.74 19.30
C ARG A 64 -10.89 -3.28 20.72
N GLN A 65 -10.85 -4.21 21.67
CA GLN A 65 -10.45 -3.94 23.06
C GLN A 65 -8.98 -3.50 23.16
N ALA A 66 -8.10 -4.05 22.32
CA ALA A 66 -6.72 -3.58 22.19
C ALA A 66 -6.59 -2.19 21.54
N GLY A 67 -7.67 -1.66 20.95
CA GLY A 67 -7.72 -0.32 20.36
C GLY A 67 -7.65 -0.27 18.84
N LEU A 68 -7.92 -1.39 18.14
CA LEU A 68 -8.03 -1.40 16.68
C LEU A 68 -9.06 -0.37 16.20
N LYS A 69 -8.64 0.55 15.32
CA LYS A 69 -9.46 1.66 14.81
C LYS A 69 -10.01 1.41 13.42
N GLU A 70 -9.25 0.74 12.56
CA GLU A 70 -9.62 0.49 11.18
C GLU A 70 -9.28 -0.95 10.77
N ILE A 71 -10.10 -1.54 9.90
CA ILE A 71 -9.81 -2.82 9.27
C ILE A 71 -10.22 -2.82 7.80
N ASN A 72 -9.32 -3.33 6.96
CA ASN A 72 -9.54 -3.48 5.52
C ASN A 72 -9.62 -4.96 5.19
N PHE A 73 -10.69 -5.35 4.50
CA PHE A 73 -10.91 -6.71 4.05
C PHE A 73 -10.76 -6.81 2.53
N SER A 74 -9.82 -7.63 2.08
CA SER A 74 -9.58 -7.84 0.65
C SER A 74 -10.49 -8.93 0.09
N THR A 75 -11.08 -8.68 -1.07
CA THR A 75 -11.90 -9.64 -1.82
C THR A 75 -11.73 -9.44 -3.32
N GLY A 76 -12.20 -10.41 -4.10
CA GLY A 76 -12.07 -10.43 -5.56
C GLY A 76 -11.87 -11.86 -6.04
N ASP A 77 -11.74 -12.04 -7.36
CA ASP A 77 -11.63 -13.38 -7.94
C ASP A 77 -10.44 -14.17 -7.38
N ASN A 78 -9.28 -13.54 -7.15
CA ASN A 78 -8.12 -14.26 -6.62
C ASN A 78 -8.30 -14.62 -5.14
N HIS A 79 -8.80 -13.69 -4.32
CA HIS A 79 -9.08 -13.98 -2.91
C HIS A 79 -10.18 -15.05 -2.75
N GLN A 80 -11.23 -15.01 -3.59
CA GLN A 80 -12.39 -15.90 -3.46
C GLN A 80 -12.12 -17.36 -3.79
N ARG A 81 -10.99 -17.65 -4.46
CA ARG A 81 -10.48 -19.03 -4.62
C ARG A 81 -10.17 -19.70 -3.27
N PHE A 82 -9.89 -18.90 -2.24
CA PHE A 82 -9.46 -19.39 -0.93
C PHE A 82 -10.42 -18.98 0.20
N VAL A 83 -11.05 -17.80 0.09
CA VAL A 83 -11.94 -17.27 1.12
C VAL A 83 -13.31 -16.94 0.53
N PRO A 84 -14.38 -17.65 0.92
CA PRO A 84 -15.73 -17.35 0.45
C PRO A 84 -16.15 -15.91 0.78
N PHE A 85 -16.79 -15.23 -0.17
CA PHE A 85 -17.26 -13.84 0.01
C PHE A 85 -18.14 -13.65 1.26
N LYS A 86 -18.94 -14.65 1.64
CA LYS A 86 -19.73 -14.62 2.89
C LYS A 86 -18.88 -14.33 4.14
N ASN A 87 -17.62 -14.76 4.16
CA ASN A 87 -16.73 -14.52 5.29
C ASN A 87 -16.36 -13.04 5.37
N VAL A 88 -16.08 -12.41 4.24
CA VAL A 88 -15.81 -10.96 4.13
C VAL A 88 -17.02 -10.17 4.63
N VAL A 89 -18.24 -10.55 4.23
CA VAL A 89 -19.49 -9.92 4.70
C VAL A 89 -19.64 -10.07 6.22
N ASN A 90 -19.48 -11.29 6.76
CA ASN A 90 -19.54 -11.53 8.20
C ASN A 90 -18.53 -10.69 8.98
N ALA A 91 -17.28 -10.67 8.52
CA ALA A 91 -16.21 -9.90 9.16
C ALA A 91 -16.50 -8.39 9.12
N SER A 92 -16.97 -7.89 7.98
CA SER A 92 -17.22 -6.47 7.77
C SER A 92 -18.35 -5.96 8.64
N ILE A 93 -19.48 -6.69 8.67
CA ILE A 93 -20.63 -6.31 9.51
C ILE A 93 -20.26 -6.37 11.00
N GLU A 94 -19.57 -7.41 11.46
CA GLU A 94 -19.21 -7.52 12.88
C GLU A 94 -18.13 -6.50 13.29
N ALA A 95 -17.18 -6.18 12.41
CA ALA A 95 -16.21 -5.11 12.65
C ALA A 95 -16.90 -3.75 12.77
N ALA A 96 -17.83 -3.47 11.86
CA ALA A 96 -18.60 -2.24 11.85
C ALA A 96 -19.48 -2.09 13.11
N LYS A 97 -20.18 -3.16 13.53
CA LYS A 97 -20.95 -3.21 14.79
C LYS A 97 -20.09 -2.94 16.03
N LEU A 98 -18.84 -3.37 16.02
CA LEU A 98 -17.87 -3.11 17.10
C LEU A 98 -17.30 -1.68 17.07
N GLY A 99 -17.73 -0.84 16.12
CA GLY A 99 -17.26 0.53 15.95
C GLY A 99 -15.86 0.62 15.34
N ILE A 100 -15.41 -0.42 14.63
CA ILE A 100 -14.16 -0.38 13.86
C ILE A 100 -14.48 0.21 12.49
N ALA A 101 -13.75 1.23 12.04
CA ALA A 101 -13.89 1.75 10.68
C ALA A 101 -13.56 0.62 9.69
N THR A 102 -14.50 0.28 8.81
CA THR A 102 -14.42 -0.94 8.02
C THR A 102 -14.48 -0.63 6.53
N VAL A 103 -13.51 -1.17 5.79
CA VAL A 103 -13.42 -1.02 4.34
C VAL A 103 -13.31 -2.39 3.69
N ILE A 104 -14.14 -2.68 2.69
CA ILE A 104 -13.94 -3.79 1.76
C ILE A 104 -13.17 -3.26 0.56
N VAL A 105 -12.07 -3.92 0.21
CA VAL A 105 -11.21 -3.59 -0.93
C VAL A 105 -11.39 -4.68 -1.99
N LEU A 106 -11.98 -4.31 -3.12
CA LEU A 106 -12.18 -5.19 -4.26
C LEU A 106 -10.99 -5.15 -5.21
N GLU A 107 -10.50 -6.32 -5.64
CA GLU A 107 -9.60 -6.47 -6.78
C GLU A 107 -10.27 -5.94 -8.07
N GLY A 108 -9.69 -4.89 -8.65
CA GLY A 108 -10.12 -4.32 -9.92
C GLY A 108 -9.38 -4.93 -11.10
N ALA A 109 -10.12 -5.64 -11.95
CA ALA A 109 -9.68 -6.08 -13.27
C ALA A 109 -10.87 -6.06 -14.24
N ALA A 110 -10.62 -5.72 -15.51
CA ALA A 110 -11.64 -5.68 -16.56
C ALA A 110 -12.26 -7.05 -16.83
N ASN A 111 -11.46 -8.11 -16.72
CA ASN A 111 -11.89 -9.50 -16.89
C ASN A 111 -12.36 -10.16 -15.59
N ALA A 112 -12.56 -9.41 -14.51
CA ALA A 112 -13.08 -9.95 -13.25
C ALA A 112 -14.51 -10.47 -13.40
N LYS A 113 -14.78 -11.65 -12.85
CA LYS A 113 -16.10 -12.25 -12.72
C LYS A 113 -16.88 -11.61 -11.58
N PHE A 114 -16.23 -11.42 -10.43
CA PHE A 114 -16.79 -10.72 -9.29
C PHE A 114 -16.47 -9.22 -9.36
N LYS A 115 -17.52 -8.40 -9.41
CA LYS A 115 -17.44 -6.95 -9.69
C LYS A 115 -17.98 -6.11 -8.54
N MET A 116 -17.82 -4.79 -8.67
CA MET A 116 -18.30 -3.82 -7.69
C MET A 116 -19.82 -3.93 -7.49
N GLU A 117 -20.56 -4.24 -8.56
CA GLU A 117 -22.01 -4.43 -8.52
C GLU A 117 -22.42 -5.59 -7.61
N ASP A 118 -21.64 -6.67 -7.55
CA ASP A 118 -21.92 -7.82 -6.68
C ASP A 118 -21.83 -7.43 -5.19
N LEU A 119 -20.83 -6.60 -4.85
CA LEU A 119 -20.66 -6.03 -3.52
C LEU A 119 -21.77 -5.05 -3.16
N LEU A 120 -22.07 -4.12 -4.07
CA LEU A 120 -23.12 -3.13 -3.87
C LEU A 120 -24.51 -3.77 -3.79
N ASN A 121 -24.74 -4.89 -4.48
CA ASN A 121 -26.02 -5.57 -4.49
C ASN A 121 -26.22 -6.61 -3.39
N ASP A 122 -25.20 -6.90 -2.57
CA ASP A 122 -25.34 -7.82 -1.45
C ASP A 122 -26.36 -7.29 -0.43
N GLN A 123 -27.49 -8.00 -0.30
CA GLN A 123 -28.60 -7.56 0.54
C GLN A 123 -28.19 -7.41 2.02
N ARG A 124 -27.26 -8.24 2.50
CA ARG A 124 -26.80 -8.19 3.90
C ARG A 124 -26.02 -6.90 4.17
N LEU A 125 -25.16 -6.49 3.24
CA LEU A 125 -24.43 -5.22 3.32
C LEU A 125 -25.37 -4.03 3.17
N LYS A 126 -26.32 -4.07 2.22
CA LYS A 126 -27.35 -3.04 2.04
C LYS A 126 -28.18 -2.83 3.29
N ASP A 127 -28.73 -3.91 3.84
CA ASP A 127 -29.60 -3.86 5.03
C ASP A 127 -28.84 -3.32 6.24
N PHE A 128 -27.60 -3.77 6.44
CA PHE A 128 -26.75 -3.27 7.52
C PHE A 128 -26.46 -1.77 7.34
N ASN A 129 -25.96 -1.35 6.17
CA ASN A 129 -25.53 0.02 5.92
C ASN A 129 -26.68 1.03 5.96
N LYS A 130 -27.92 0.63 5.65
CA LYS A 130 -29.09 1.52 5.71
C LYS A 130 -29.35 2.11 7.09
N HIS A 131 -28.95 1.40 8.15
CA HIS A 131 -29.25 1.75 9.54
C HIS A 131 -28.01 1.84 10.43
N ALA A 132 -26.80 1.71 9.87
CA ALA A 132 -25.57 1.70 10.64
C ALA A 132 -25.00 3.11 10.84
N ASP A 133 -24.69 3.47 12.09
CA ASP A 133 -23.93 4.69 12.42
C ASP A 133 -22.48 4.62 11.91
N ASN A 134 -21.95 3.40 11.74
CA ASN A 134 -20.62 3.11 11.20
C ASN A 134 -20.76 2.18 9.99
N PRO A 135 -21.11 2.71 8.80
CA PRO A 135 -21.35 1.89 7.62
C PRO A 135 -20.06 1.27 7.07
N VAL A 136 -20.18 0.08 6.49
CA VAL A 136 -19.10 -0.57 5.75
C VAL A 136 -18.86 0.20 4.44
N LYS A 137 -17.63 0.68 4.26
CA LYS A 137 -17.20 1.32 3.01
C LYS A 137 -16.70 0.27 2.03
N ILE A 138 -16.87 0.54 0.74
CA ILE A 138 -16.40 -0.34 -0.33
C ILE A 138 -15.59 0.50 -1.30
N ILE A 139 -14.38 0.03 -1.61
CA ILE A 139 -13.51 0.62 -2.62
C ILE A 139 -13.05 -0.46 -3.58
N GLN A 140 -12.67 -0.05 -4.78
CA GLN A 140 -12.06 -0.91 -5.79
C GLN A 140 -10.67 -0.38 -6.10
N ASP A 141 -9.67 -1.26 -6.07
CA ASP A 141 -8.27 -0.92 -6.33
C ASP A 141 -7.76 -1.69 -7.56
N VAL A 142 -6.83 -1.12 -8.32
CA VAL A 142 -6.30 -1.78 -9.53
C VAL A 142 -5.47 -3.00 -9.13
N TRP A 143 -5.86 -4.18 -9.62
CA TRP A 143 -5.11 -5.40 -9.40
C TRP A 143 -3.97 -5.54 -10.43
N ILE A 144 -2.81 -6.02 -9.99
CA ILE A 144 -1.66 -6.22 -10.87
C ILE A 144 -1.28 -7.69 -11.00
N PRO A 145 -0.79 -8.12 -12.16
CA PRO A 145 -0.18 -9.44 -12.31
C PRO A 145 1.12 -9.55 -11.50
N PHE A 146 1.21 -10.58 -10.64
CA PHE A 146 2.43 -10.92 -9.89
C PHE A 146 3.22 -12.08 -10.52
N HIS A 147 2.60 -12.84 -11.42
CA HIS A 147 3.20 -13.98 -12.10
C HIS A 147 2.96 -13.87 -13.60
N LYS A 148 3.87 -14.41 -14.42
CA LYS A 148 3.74 -14.34 -15.89
C LYS A 148 2.44 -15.00 -16.40
N ASP A 149 1.94 -15.99 -15.67
CA ASP A 149 0.75 -16.77 -16.06
C ASP A 149 -0.57 -16.17 -15.54
N SER A 150 -0.55 -15.00 -14.89
CA SER A 150 -1.78 -14.38 -14.41
C SER A 150 -2.52 -13.65 -15.53
N ASP A 151 -3.75 -14.09 -15.83
CA ASP A 151 -4.66 -13.42 -16.77
C ASP A 151 -5.39 -12.26 -16.06
N VAL A 152 -4.69 -11.13 -15.90
CA VAL A 152 -5.27 -9.88 -15.38
C VAL A 152 -5.31 -8.87 -16.52
N LYS A 153 -6.52 -8.52 -16.97
CA LYS A 153 -6.74 -7.50 -17.99
C LYS A 153 -7.28 -6.24 -17.34
N GLN A 154 -6.87 -5.10 -17.87
CA GLN A 154 -7.26 -3.80 -17.36
C GLN A 154 -7.92 -2.96 -18.43
N GLU A 155 -8.82 -2.08 -17.99
CA GLU A 155 -9.45 -1.10 -18.87
C GLU A 155 -8.38 -0.17 -19.46
N LYS A 156 -8.55 0.25 -20.72
CA LYS A 156 -7.60 1.18 -21.36
C LYS A 156 -7.45 2.50 -20.60
N SER A 157 -8.49 2.91 -19.88
CA SER A 157 -8.53 4.13 -19.07
C SER A 157 -7.47 4.13 -17.96
N VAL A 158 -7.16 2.97 -17.36
CA VAL A 158 -6.19 2.86 -16.26
C VAL A 158 -4.75 2.61 -16.71
N ILE A 159 -4.52 2.42 -18.01
CA ILE A 159 -3.17 2.26 -18.56
C ILE A 159 -2.40 3.59 -18.44
N LEU A 160 -1.19 3.53 -17.90
CA LEU A 160 -0.25 4.62 -17.71
C LEU A 160 0.69 4.70 -18.93
N SER A 161 0.13 5.07 -20.08
CA SER A 161 0.84 5.14 -21.37
C SER A 161 1.73 6.39 -21.49
N LYS A 162 2.64 6.36 -22.47
CA LYS A 162 3.55 7.48 -22.81
C LYS A 162 2.80 8.81 -23.05
N ASP A 163 1.62 8.76 -23.69
CA ASP A 163 0.81 9.95 -23.99
C ASP A 163 0.20 10.61 -22.74
N LYS A 164 0.24 9.93 -21.58
CA LYS A 164 -0.25 10.44 -20.30
C LYS A 164 0.87 10.99 -19.41
N VAL A 165 2.05 11.25 -19.95
CA VAL A 165 3.23 11.68 -19.17
C VAL A 165 2.97 12.90 -18.29
N ASP A 166 2.17 13.86 -18.75
CA ASP A 166 1.84 15.08 -17.99
C ASP A 166 0.95 14.81 -16.77
N SER A 167 0.28 13.66 -16.72
CA SER A 167 -0.51 13.21 -15.57
C SER A 167 0.31 12.44 -14.54
N PHE A 168 1.57 12.09 -14.84
CA PHE A 168 2.40 11.33 -13.92
C PHE A 168 2.84 12.20 -12.75
N THR A 169 2.75 11.62 -11.55
CA THR A 169 3.07 12.28 -10.28
C THR A 169 3.97 11.38 -9.44
N GLY A 170 4.72 12.01 -8.53
CA GLY A 170 5.53 11.31 -7.53
C GLY A 170 4.79 10.26 -6.71
N CYS A 171 5.53 9.26 -6.21
CA CYS A 171 4.98 8.25 -5.30
C CYS A 171 5.13 8.66 -3.83
N ASP A 172 4.08 9.23 -3.25
CA ASP A 172 4.11 9.71 -1.86
C ASP A 172 4.29 8.59 -0.83
N SER A 173 4.00 7.33 -1.19
CA SER A 173 4.32 6.17 -0.35
C SER A 173 5.82 6.02 -0.11
N MET A 174 6.67 6.48 -1.04
CA MET A 174 8.11 6.54 -0.85
C MET A 174 8.42 7.59 0.24
N PHE A 175 9.26 7.24 1.21
CA PHE A 175 9.59 8.06 2.39
C PHE A 175 8.46 8.35 3.40
N ALA A 176 7.17 8.30 3.02
CA ALA A 176 6.07 8.46 3.98
C ALA A 176 5.71 7.14 4.69
N ASN A 177 5.90 6.01 4.00
CA ASN A 177 5.61 4.69 4.54
C ASN A 177 6.90 3.89 4.74
N LEU A 178 6.92 3.10 5.80
CA LEU A 178 7.99 2.17 6.12
C LEU A 178 7.36 0.86 6.57
N GLY A 179 7.93 -0.25 6.12
CA GLY A 179 7.51 -1.58 6.53
C GLY A 179 8.59 -2.29 7.34
N LEU A 180 8.17 -3.34 8.03
CA LEU A 180 9.03 -4.39 8.56
C LEU A 180 8.50 -5.70 7.98
N ASP A 181 9.32 -6.38 7.18
CA ASP A 181 8.92 -7.63 6.56
C ASP A 181 9.07 -8.83 7.54
N PRO A 182 8.56 -10.03 7.18
CA PRO A 182 8.68 -11.22 8.03
C PRO A 182 10.11 -11.71 8.27
N TYR A 183 11.09 -11.23 7.49
CA TYR A 183 12.51 -11.58 7.60
C TYR A 183 13.31 -10.54 8.41
N ASN A 184 12.60 -9.72 9.19
CA ASN A 184 13.17 -8.66 10.01
C ASN A 184 13.94 -7.62 9.17
N LYS A 185 13.55 -7.38 7.91
CA LYS A 185 14.10 -6.28 7.10
C LYS A 185 13.18 -5.07 7.13
N VAL A 186 13.80 -3.91 7.33
CA VAL A 186 13.13 -2.62 7.16
C VAL A 186 13.02 -2.34 5.67
N VAL A 187 11.86 -1.87 5.22
CA VAL A 187 11.58 -1.64 3.80
C VAL A 187 11.09 -0.22 3.54
N SER A 188 11.49 0.33 2.39
CA SER A 188 11.34 1.75 2.02
C SER A 188 9.98 2.15 1.47
N CYS A 189 9.10 1.17 1.21
CA CYS A 189 7.81 1.40 0.56
C CYS A 189 6.82 0.30 0.95
N CYS A 190 5.52 0.59 0.86
CA CYS A 190 4.43 -0.37 1.04
C CYS A 190 3.91 -0.94 -0.30
N GLY A 191 4.63 -0.69 -1.41
CA GLY A 191 4.18 -1.01 -2.75
C GLY A 191 3.99 -2.52 -2.97
N LEU A 192 3.07 -2.87 -3.87
CA LEU A 192 2.68 -4.25 -4.17
C LEU A 192 3.88 -5.15 -4.51
N THR A 193 4.85 -4.63 -5.25
CA THR A 193 6.01 -5.37 -5.76
C THR A 193 7.26 -5.25 -4.87
N MET A 194 7.17 -4.53 -3.75
CA MET A 194 8.33 -4.19 -2.92
C MET A 194 9.12 -5.42 -2.45
N GLU A 195 8.42 -6.50 -2.10
CA GLU A 195 9.05 -7.72 -1.59
C GLU A 195 10.02 -8.35 -2.60
N ALA A 196 9.74 -8.17 -3.91
CA ALA A 196 10.56 -8.70 -4.99
C ALA A 196 11.69 -7.74 -5.44
N ILE A 197 11.83 -6.57 -4.82
CA ILE A 197 12.82 -5.54 -5.19
C ILE A 197 13.87 -5.44 -4.06
N PRO A 198 15.07 -6.05 -4.22
CA PRO A 198 16.11 -6.03 -3.21
C PRO A 198 16.50 -4.62 -2.76
N GLU A 199 16.50 -3.65 -3.68
CA GLU A 199 16.86 -2.26 -3.44
C GLU A 199 15.87 -1.52 -2.52
N MET A 200 14.67 -2.06 -2.35
CA MET A 200 13.68 -1.55 -1.39
C MET A 200 13.90 -2.09 0.03
N LYS A 201 14.81 -3.06 0.21
CA LYS A 201 15.20 -3.59 1.52
C LYS A 201 16.35 -2.73 2.07
N MET A 202 16.06 -1.99 3.12
CA MET A 202 17.01 -1.04 3.72
C MET A 202 18.05 -1.74 4.60
N GLY A 203 17.74 -2.94 5.10
CA GLY A 203 18.62 -3.71 5.97
C GLY A 203 17.84 -4.43 7.07
N ALA A 204 18.53 -5.25 7.87
CA ALA A 204 17.92 -5.89 9.03
C ALA A 204 17.65 -4.88 10.14
N TYR A 205 16.48 -4.97 10.78
CA TYR A 205 16.18 -4.18 11.95
C TYR A 205 16.96 -4.71 13.16
N GLU A 206 17.71 -3.81 13.80
CA GLU A 206 18.33 -4.03 15.09
C GLU A 206 18.03 -2.82 15.96
N TYR A 207 17.83 -3.03 17.25
CA TYR A 207 17.46 -1.93 18.14
C TYR A 207 18.51 -0.81 18.10
N GLY A 208 18.09 0.40 17.75
CA GLY A 208 18.92 1.59 17.63
C GLY A 208 19.34 1.93 16.19
N ASN A 209 19.19 1.01 15.24
CA ASN A 209 19.61 1.24 13.86
C ASN A 209 18.54 1.86 12.95
N LEU A 210 17.26 1.89 13.38
CA LEU A 210 16.15 2.28 12.50
C LEU A 210 16.30 3.69 11.96
N LYS A 211 16.75 4.64 12.80
CA LYS A 211 16.95 6.03 12.39
C LYS A 211 18.01 6.16 11.31
N LYS A 212 19.08 5.35 11.39
CA LYS A 212 20.14 5.32 10.38
C LYS A 212 19.57 4.77 9.07
N LEU A 213 18.93 3.59 9.12
CA LEU A 213 18.32 2.98 7.94
C LEU A 213 17.39 3.96 7.21
N VAL A 214 16.52 4.66 7.96
CA VAL A 214 15.60 5.65 7.40
C VAL A 214 16.34 6.80 6.73
N ARG A 215 17.38 7.33 7.37
CA ARG A 215 18.17 8.45 6.84
C ARG A 215 18.92 8.09 5.57
N ASP A 216 19.48 6.88 5.52
CA ASP A 216 20.28 6.43 4.38
C ASP A 216 19.46 6.39 3.08
N GLN A 217 18.13 6.25 3.16
CA GLN A 217 17.25 6.32 1.98
C GLN A 217 17.31 7.68 1.27
N TYR A 218 17.60 8.77 1.98
CA TYR A 218 17.70 10.10 1.38
C TYR A 218 19.00 10.32 0.60
N ASN A 219 19.90 9.32 0.57
CA ASN A 219 21.07 9.32 -0.29
C ASN A 219 20.86 8.47 -1.57
N ASP A 220 19.67 7.89 -1.74
CA ASP A 220 19.32 7.07 -2.90
C ASP A 220 18.60 7.92 -3.94
N PHE A 221 19.33 8.33 -4.97
CA PHE A 221 18.80 9.20 -6.03
C PHE A 221 17.58 8.58 -6.74
N LEU A 222 17.56 7.26 -6.95
CA LEU A 222 16.44 6.63 -7.64
C LEU A 222 15.17 6.64 -6.77
N LYS A 223 15.30 6.46 -5.44
CA LYS A 223 14.16 6.64 -4.52
C LYS A 223 13.69 8.09 -4.47
N ILE A 224 14.61 9.05 -4.47
CA ILE A 224 14.27 10.47 -4.59
C ILE A 224 13.47 10.72 -5.87
N TRP A 225 13.96 10.20 -7.00
CA TRP A 225 13.30 10.39 -8.29
C TRP A 225 11.91 9.74 -8.35
N ILE A 226 11.75 8.53 -7.78
CA ILE A 226 10.45 7.86 -7.62
C ILE A 226 9.48 8.72 -6.80
N TRP A 227 9.95 9.32 -5.71
CA TRP A 227 9.12 10.19 -4.87
C TRP A 227 8.76 11.50 -5.56
N THR A 228 9.66 12.07 -6.36
CA THR A 228 9.48 13.34 -7.05
C THR A 228 8.56 13.21 -8.26
N ASP A 229 8.91 12.32 -9.19
CA ASP A 229 8.31 12.25 -10.53
C ASP A 229 7.47 10.99 -10.75
N GLY A 230 7.70 9.94 -9.97
CA GLY A 230 7.02 8.64 -10.11
C GLY A 230 7.79 7.68 -11.03
N PRO A 231 7.67 6.35 -10.81
CA PRO A 231 8.37 5.35 -11.61
C PRO A 231 7.94 5.34 -13.09
N GLU A 232 6.72 5.74 -13.41
CA GLU A 232 6.21 5.84 -14.78
C GLU A 232 7.00 6.90 -15.56
N LYS A 233 7.25 8.06 -14.94
CA LYS A 233 8.02 9.14 -15.55
C LYS A 233 9.51 8.78 -15.71
N ILE A 234 10.06 7.97 -14.81
CA ILE A 234 11.42 7.43 -14.95
C ILE A 234 11.53 6.54 -16.21
N LEU A 235 10.56 5.65 -16.44
CA LEU A 235 10.51 4.83 -17.64
C LEU A 235 10.33 5.68 -18.91
N TYR A 236 9.56 6.76 -18.83
CA TYR A 236 9.45 7.72 -19.92
C TYR A 236 10.81 8.32 -20.28
N TYR A 237 11.59 8.79 -19.30
CA TYR A 237 12.95 9.28 -19.54
C TYR A 237 13.88 8.20 -20.12
N ALA A 238 13.78 6.94 -19.67
CA ALA A 238 14.53 5.86 -20.29
C ALA A 238 14.25 5.74 -21.80
N SER A 239 12.99 5.97 -22.24
CA SER A 239 12.62 5.98 -23.66
C SER A 239 13.11 7.20 -24.44
N LEU A 240 13.49 8.28 -23.74
CA LEU A 240 14.11 9.45 -24.35
C LEU A 240 15.64 9.31 -24.44
N PHE A 241 16.25 8.57 -23.51
CA PHE A 241 17.70 8.39 -23.46
C PHE A 241 18.21 7.33 -24.43
N ASP A 242 17.39 6.32 -24.74
CA ASP A 242 17.74 5.24 -25.67
C ASP A 242 16.50 4.90 -26.51
N GLU A 243 16.53 5.28 -27.80
CA GLU A 243 15.43 5.07 -28.75
C GLU A 243 15.08 3.58 -28.95
N SER A 244 16.00 2.67 -28.61
CA SER A 244 15.72 1.24 -28.67
C SER A 244 14.83 0.75 -27.53
N PHE A 245 14.62 1.56 -26.47
CA PHE A 245 13.70 1.23 -25.39
C PHE A 245 12.29 1.80 -25.69
N GLU A 246 11.37 0.88 -25.98
CA GLU A 246 9.96 1.22 -26.13
C GLU A 246 9.29 1.32 -24.75
N TYR A 247 8.58 2.42 -24.51
CA TYR A 247 7.82 2.60 -23.28
C TYR A 247 6.69 1.54 -23.20
N PRO A 248 6.56 0.79 -22.08
CA PRO A 248 5.57 -0.28 -22.01
C PRO A 248 4.12 0.22 -22.02
N ASN A 249 3.30 -0.31 -22.92
CA ASN A 249 1.88 0.06 -23.06
C ASN A 249 0.91 -0.76 -22.19
N ASN A 250 1.43 -1.47 -21.18
CA ASN A 250 0.66 -2.36 -20.31
C ASN A 250 0.83 -2.07 -18.81
N ILE A 251 1.49 -0.96 -18.45
CA ILE A 251 1.59 -0.52 -17.05
C ILE A 251 0.24 0.05 -16.64
N THR A 252 -0.38 -0.52 -15.61
CA THR A 252 -1.68 -0.06 -15.08
C THR A 252 -1.58 0.42 -13.64
N HIS A 253 -0.43 0.19 -13.02
CA HIS A 253 -0.13 0.64 -11.67
C HIS A 253 1.37 0.92 -11.51
N ARG A 254 1.70 1.96 -10.75
CA ARG A 254 3.08 2.42 -10.54
C ARG A 254 4.04 1.40 -9.95
N CYS A 255 3.54 0.49 -9.12
CA CYS A 255 4.40 -0.57 -8.58
C CYS A 255 4.89 -1.54 -9.67
N GLN A 256 4.17 -1.68 -10.80
CA GLN A 256 4.66 -2.42 -11.95
C GLN A 256 5.80 -1.67 -12.64
N ALA A 257 5.69 -0.34 -12.76
CA ALA A 257 6.79 0.48 -13.28
C ALA A 257 8.04 0.37 -12.40
N CYS A 258 7.90 0.41 -11.07
CA CYS A 258 9.02 0.10 -10.16
C CYS A 258 9.59 -1.29 -10.44
N ALA A 259 8.74 -2.32 -10.52
CA ALA A 259 9.23 -3.67 -10.78
C ALA A 259 10.04 -3.74 -12.08
N LEU A 260 9.62 -3.03 -13.14
CA LEU A 260 10.38 -2.99 -14.39
C LEU A 260 11.72 -2.27 -14.22
N ILE A 261 11.75 -1.09 -13.59
CA ILE A 261 12.97 -0.33 -13.31
C ILE A 261 14.02 -1.19 -12.59
N PHE A 262 13.59 -1.99 -11.61
CA PHE A 262 14.48 -2.80 -10.79
C PHE A 262 14.76 -4.21 -11.32
N SER A 263 14.02 -4.70 -12.32
CA SER A 263 14.23 -6.05 -12.88
C SER A 263 14.83 -6.07 -14.28
N ASP A 264 14.57 -5.03 -15.09
CA ASP A 264 15.02 -4.97 -16.47
C ASP A 264 16.45 -4.41 -16.59
N LYS A 265 17.39 -5.25 -17.04
CA LYS A 265 18.80 -4.88 -17.19
C LYS A 265 19.04 -3.80 -18.24
N LYS A 266 18.20 -3.72 -19.27
CA LYS A 266 18.28 -2.66 -20.27
C LYS A 266 17.89 -1.33 -19.65
N VAL A 267 16.77 -1.28 -18.93
CA VAL A 267 16.33 -0.06 -18.21
C VAL A 267 17.40 0.38 -17.20
N GLN A 268 17.92 -0.54 -16.39
CA GLN A 268 18.98 -0.24 -15.42
C GLN A 268 20.23 0.35 -16.08
N ARG A 269 20.67 -0.21 -17.21
CA ARG A 269 21.82 0.31 -17.97
C ARG A 269 21.55 1.73 -18.47
N ILE A 270 20.41 1.96 -19.12
CA ILE A 270 20.02 3.27 -19.66
C ILE A 270 20.04 4.32 -18.55
N LEU A 271 19.39 4.04 -17.41
CA LEU A 271 19.33 4.98 -16.30
C LEU A 271 20.71 5.24 -15.70
N LYS A 272 21.54 4.21 -15.53
CA LYS A 272 22.89 4.35 -14.99
C LYS A 272 23.82 5.17 -15.89
N GLU A 273 23.66 5.09 -17.20
CA GLU A 273 24.46 5.84 -18.17
C GLU A 273 23.99 7.30 -18.35
N ASN A 274 22.76 7.63 -17.92
CA ASN A 274 22.12 8.90 -18.27
C ASN A 274 21.55 9.71 -17.09
N TRP A 275 21.58 9.21 -15.84
CA TRP A 275 20.96 9.86 -14.68
C TRP A 275 21.45 11.30 -14.45
N GLU A 276 22.73 11.59 -14.74
CA GLU A 276 23.32 12.93 -14.57
C GLU A 276 22.59 14.00 -15.40
N LYS A 277 22.03 13.62 -16.56
CA LYS A 277 21.30 14.53 -17.46
C LYS A 277 20.05 15.14 -16.83
N ILE A 278 19.50 14.50 -15.81
CA ILE A 278 18.26 14.91 -15.13
C ILE A 278 18.44 15.18 -13.65
N PHE A 279 19.65 14.97 -13.11
CA PHE A 279 19.90 15.01 -11.68
C PHE A 279 19.53 16.37 -11.07
N ASP A 280 20.08 17.46 -11.59
CA ASP A 280 19.85 18.81 -11.05
C ASP A 280 18.36 19.20 -11.12
N ASP A 281 17.69 18.86 -12.20
CA ASP A 281 16.28 19.12 -12.44
C ASP A 281 15.38 18.35 -11.45
N VAL A 282 15.65 17.06 -11.23
CA VAL A 282 14.95 16.24 -10.24
C VAL A 282 15.22 16.75 -8.82
N MET A 283 16.47 17.11 -8.50
CA MET A 283 16.82 17.63 -7.19
C MET A 283 16.19 18.99 -6.90
N LEU A 284 16.03 19.85 -7.91
CA LEU A 284 15.29 21.11 -7.77
C LEU A 284 13.81 20.83 -7.43
N ARG A 285 13.13 19.98 -8.21
CA ARG A 285 11.74 19.59 -7.95
C ARG A 285 11.57 18.90 -6.59
N TYR A 286 12.52 18.05 -6.21
CA TYR A 286 12.55 17.39 -4.91
C TYR A 286 12.53 18.42 -3.77
N ASN A 287 13.43 19.41 -3.81
CA ASN A 287 13.50 20.44 -2.76
C ASN A 287 12.22 21.28 -2.66
N ILE A 288 11.61 21.62 -3.80
CA ILE A 288 10.31 22.30 -3.84
C ILE A 288 9.23 21.43 -3.17
N LYS A 289 9.11 20.17 -3.58
CA LYS A 289 8.12 19.24 -3.03
C LYS A 289 8.33 19.00 -1.53
N VAL A 290 9.57 18.92 -1.04
CA VAL A 290 9.89 18.80 0.39
C VAL A 290 9.42 20.02 1.18
N SER A 291 9.63 21.22 0.64
CA SER A 291 9.13 22.46 1.24
C SER A 291 7.61 22.42 1.41
N ASP A 292 6.89 22.05 0.35
CA ASP A 292 5.42 22.05 0.37
C ASP A 292 4.86 20.95 1.29
N TYR A 293 5.45 19.75 1.23
CA TYR A 293 5.08 18.65 2.13
C TYR A 293 5.29 19.00 3.61
N ASN A 294 6.34 19.74 3.95
CA ASN A 294 6.56 20.19 5.32
C ASN A 294 5.54 21.25 5.77
N LYS A 295 5.13 22.16 4.88
CA LYS A 295 4.06 23.13 5.17
C LYS A 295 2.73 22.42 5.43
N GLU A 296 2.36 21.45 4.59
CA GLU A 296 1.13 20.65 4.77
C GLU A 296 1.12 19.92 6.12
N ILE A 297 2.23 19.27 6.48
CA ILE A 297 2.34 18.58 7.77
C ILE A 297 2.19 19.55 8.94
N GLN A 298 2.75 20.75 8.84
CA GLN A 298 2.64 21.78 9.88
C GLN A 298 1.20 22.29 10.00
N MET A 299 0.51 22.52 8.89
CA MET A 299 -0.90 22.93 8.89
C MET A 299 -1.81 21.87 9.52
N VAL A 300 -1.65 20.59 9.14
CA VAL A 300 -2.43 19.49 9.71
C VAL A 300 -2.07 19.26 11.19
N GLY A 301 -0.83 19.53 11.59
CA GLY A 301 -0.40 19.45 12.99
C GLY A 301 -0.99 20.53 13.89
N ASN A 302 -1.34 21.69 13.34
CA ASN A 302 -1.96 22.79 14.07
C ASN A 302 -3.51 22.69 14.13
N ALA A 303 -4.11 21.82 13.32
CA ALA A 303 -5.56 21.63 13.23
C ALA A 303 -6.09 20.46 14.10
N LEU A 304 -5.21 19.81 14.86
CA LEU A 304 -5.49 18.68 15.78
C LEU A 304 -5.10 19.04 17.21
#